data_AF-A0A7J4LKL7-F1
#
_entry.id   AF-A0A7J4LKL7-F1
#
_cell.length_a   1.000
_cell.length_b   1.000
_cell.length_c   1.000
_cell.angle_alpha   90.00
_cell.angle_beta   90.00
_cell.angle_gamma   90.00
#
_symmetry.space_group_name_H-M   'P 1'
#
loop_
_entity.id
_entity.type
_entity.pdbx_description
1 polymer ?
#
loop_
_entity_poly.entity_id
_entity_poly.type
_entity_poly.pdbx_seq_one_letter_code
_entity_poly.pdbx_strand_id
1 'polypeptide(L)'
;MFRLLVAWVGLAFIFFGGSASLPSILLSVYGLGITFPALMETSIGGQWAQATAWVVHGIAGSLIPLSASGTSISMTTSGGEVLTVLVNEKCSGAASISVFIAVFALMSLDTPLPGKTRIAMLLFGIAGTVAQNLLRLVLLLLAGYYAGPGAAADMEGMGGYVLFPLWYVLFAYVYLAYAARYRKTLQPVS
;
A
#
# COMPACT_ATOMS: atom_id res chain seq x y z
N MET A 1 -20.38 -6.63 -5.98
CA MET A 1 -20.71 -5.46 -5.14
C MET A 1 -20.56 -4.12 -5.87
N PHE A 2 -19.40 -3.77 -6.45
CA PHE A 2 -19.20 -2.47 -7.14
C PHE A 2 -20.21 -2.18 -8.27
N ARG A 3 -20.48 -3.14 -9.16
CA ARG A 3 -21.48 -2.99 -10.24
C ARG A 3 -22.89 -2.67 -9.73
N LEU A 4 -23.25 -3.23 -8.57
CA LEU A 4 -24.51 -2.95 -7.87
C LEU A 4 -24.54 -1.51 -7.35
N LEU A 5 -23.44 -1.02 -6.77
CA LEU A 5 -23.34 0.37 -6.30
C LEU A 5 -23.43 1.38 -7.46
N VAL A 6 -22.82 1.07 -8.62
CA VAL A 6 -22.95 1.89 -9.83
C VAL A 6 -24.41 1.95 -10.31
N ALA A 7 -25.11 0.81 -10.34
CA ALA A 7 -26.52 0.76 -10.70
C ALA A 7 -27.39 1.58 -9.73
N TRP A 8 -27.11 1.49 -8.42
CA TRP A 8 -27.83 2.25 -7.38
C TRP A 8 -27.58 3.75 -7.46
N VAL A 9 -26.35 4.19 -7.76
CA VAL A 9 -26.05 5.63 -7.98
C VAL A 9 -26.72 6.13 -9.26
N GLY A 10 -26.76 5.31 -10.32
CA GLY A 10 -27.52 5.63 -11.54
C GLY A 10 -29.01 5.84 -11.26
N LEU A 11 -29.63 4.94 -10.48
CA LEU A 11 -31.01 5.09 -9.99
C LEU A 11 -31.17 6.36 -9.13
N ALA A 12 -30.23 6.64 -8.23
CA ALA A 12 -30.28 7.82 -7.38
C ALA A 12 -30.23 9.12 -8.19
N PHE A 13 -29.46 9.18 -9.28
CA PHE A 13 -29.46 10.33 -10.20
C PHE A 13 -30.82 10.52 -10.89
N ILE A 14 -31.50 9.42 -11.27
CA ILE A 14 -32.82 9.47 -11.90
C ILE A 14 -33.87 10.03 -10.93
N PHE A 15 -33.85 9.62 -9.67
CA PHE A 15 -34.88 10.01 -8.68
C PHE A 15 -34.59 11.30 -7.93
N PHE A 16 -33.32 11.61 -7.65
CA PHE A 16 -32.92 12.70 -6.75
C PHE A 16 -32.10 13.80 -7.43
N GLY A 17 -31.79 13.67 -8.73
CA GLY A 17 -31.11 14.69 -9.52
C GLY A 17 -29.78 15.16 -8.89
N GLY A 18 -29.62 16.47 -8.70
CA GLY A 18 -28.40 17.07 -8.15
C GLY A 18 -28.02 16.63 -6.72
N SER A 19 -28.97 16.10 -5.95
CA SER A 19 -28.71 15.55 -4.60
C SER A 19 -27.93 14.23 -4.62
N ALA A 20 -27.82 13.57 -5.79
CA ALA A 20 -26.99 12.37 -5.99
C ALA A 20 -25.49 12.70 -6.22
N SER A 21 -25.11 13.97 -6.16
CA SER A 21 -23.71 14.41 -6.29
C SER A 21 -22.80 13.80 -5.21
N LEU A 22 -23.22 13.78 -3.95
CA LEU A 22 -22.42 13.21 -2.86
C LEU A 22 -22.23 11.67 -3.00
N PRO A 23 -23.28 10.86 -3.23
CA PRO A 23 -23.14 9.43 -3.51
C PRO A 23 -22.23 9.11 -4.71
N SER A 24 -22.26 9.95 -5.75
CA SER A 24 -21.47 9.72 -6.96
C SER A 24 -19.99 10.05 -6.78
N ILE A 25 -19.65 11.08 -5.99
CA ILE A 25 -18.27 11.35 -5.56
C ILE A 25 -17.75 10.18 -4.71
N LEU A 26 -18.53 9.73 -3.72
CA LEU A 26 -18.15 8.61 -2.86
C LEU A 26 -17.95 7.32 -3.66
N LEU A 27 -18.83 7.03 -4.62
CA LEU A 27 -18.70 5.89 -5.51
C LEU A 27 -17.48 6.01 -6.42
N SER A 28 -17.15 7.21 -6.89
CA SER A 28 -15.97 7.45 -7.72
C SER A 28 -14.68 7.22 -6.93
N VAL A 29 -14.62 7.72 -5.69
CA VAL A 29 -13.49 7.47 -4.78
C VAL A 29 -13.37 5.97 -4.47
N TYR A 30 -14.48 5.30 -4.16
CA TYR A 30 -14.49 3.86 -3.91
C TYR A 30 -14.09 3.04 -5.16
N GLY A 31 -14.60 3.41 -6.32
CA GLY A 31 -14.29 2.78 -7.60
C GLY A 31 -12.83 2.94 -7.97
N LEU A 32 -12.27 4.14 -7.78
CA LEU A 32 -10.84 4.40 -7.96
C LEU A 32 -10.02 3.59 -6.95
N GLY A 33 -10.45 3.54 -5.69
CA GLY A 33 -9.79 2.77 -4.63
C GLY A 33 -9.74 1.26 -4.87
N ILE A 34 -10.64 0.68 -5.66
CA ILE A 34 -10.64 -0.76 -6.00
C ILE A 34 -10.01 -1.02 -7.37
N THR A 35 -10.39 -0.22 -8.36
CA THR A 35 -10.01 -0.47 -9.75
C THR A 35 -8.54 -0.13 -9.99
N PHE A 36 -8.04 0.93 -9.36
CA PHE A 36 -6.65 1.36 -9.56
C PHE A 36 -5.63 0.36 -9.00
N PRO A 37 -5.78 -0.18 -7.77
CA PRO A 37 -4.92 -1.28 -7.31
C PRO A 37 -4.99 -2.52 -8.18
N ALA A 38 -6.19 -2.95 -8.61
CA ALA A 38 -6.34 -4.12 -9.47
C ALA A 38 -5.67 -3.92 -10.85
N LEU A 39 -5.79 -2.73 -11.42
CA LEU A 39 -5.10 -2.38 -12.67
C LEU A 39 -3.58 -2.42 -12.50
N MET A 40 -3.07 -1.89 -11.39
CA MET A 40 -1.63 -1.88 -11.12
C MET A 40 -1.09 -3.29 -10.84
N GLU A 41 -1.84 -4.11 -10.10
CA GLU A 41 -1.51 -5.52 -9.86
C GLU A 41 -1.37 -6.28 -11.18
N THR A 42 -2.33 -6.11 -12.10
CA THR A 42 -2.31 -6.77 -13.41
C THR A 42 -1.26 -6.22 -14.36
N SER A 43 -0.98 -4.91 -14.33
CA SER A 43 -0.08 -4.26 -15.30
C SER A 43 1.40 -4.39 -14.94
N ILE A 44 1.73 -4.16 -13.66
CA ILE A 44 3.13 -4.08 -13.20
C ILE A 44 3.45 -5.06 -12.07
N GLY A 45 2.44 -5.73 -11.50
CA GLY A 45 2.59 -6.55 -10.30
C GLY A 45 3.60 -7.68 -10.47
N GLY A 46 3.67 -8.32 -11.63
CA GLY A 46 4.63 -9.41 -11.88
C GLY A 46 6.09 -8.96 -11.85
N GLN A 47 6.41 -7.85 -12.54
CA GLN A 47 7.76 -7.26 -12.51
C GLN A 47 8.10 -6.74 -11.12
N TRP A 48 7.12 -6.14 -10.45
CA TRP A 48 7.29 -5.63 -9.10
C TRP A 48 7.48 -6.75 -8.07
N ALA A 49 6.83 -7.89 -8.26
CA ALA A 49 7.00 -9.09 -7.44
C ALA A 49 8.42 -9.65 -7.56
N GLN A 50 9.00 -9.68 -8.77
CA GLN A 50 10.39 -10.08 -8.97
C GLN A 50 11.36 -9.15 -8.25
N ALA A 51 11.21 -7.83 -8.42
CA ALA A 51 12.04 -6.85 -7.72
C ALA A 51 11.92 -6.98 -6.20
N THR A 52 10.69 -7.16 -5.71
CA THR A 52 10.41 -7.36 -4.28
C THR A 52 11.07 -8.63 -3.75
N ALA A 53 10.94 -9.75 -4.46
CA ALA A 53 11.54 -11.02 -4.07
C ALA A 53 13.07 -10.93 -4.00
N TRP A 54 13.69 -10.24 -4.97
CA TRP A 54 15.14 -10.03 -4.99
C TRP A 54 15.62 -9.21 -3.78
N VAL A 55 14.95 -8.08 -3.49
CA VAL A 55 15.31 -7.24 -2.34
C VAL A 55 15.07 -7.97 -1.02
N VAL A 56 13.93 -8.64 -0.87
CA VAL A 56 13.61 -9.42 0.34
C VAL A 56 14.59 -10.55 0.55
N HIS A 57 14.99 -11.26 -0.51
CA HIS A 57 16.02 -12.29 -0.43
C HIS A 57 17.35 -11.71 0.05
N GLY A 58 17.77 -10.55 -0.47
CA GLY A 58 18.99 -9.88 -0.01
C GLY A 58 18.94 -9.48 1.47
N ILE A 59 17.83 -8.91 1.93
CA ILE A 59 17.68 -8.48 3.33
C ILE A 59 17.54 -9.69 4.25
N ALA A 60 16.56 -10.56 4.02
CA ALA A 60 16.30 -11.71 4.89
C ALA A 60 17.42 -12.75 4.82
N GLY A 61 18.14 -12.86 3.69
CA GLY A 61 19.24 -13.79 3.50
C GLY A 61 20.47 -13.44 4.33
N SER A 62 20.58 -12.19 4.77
CA SER A 62 21.58 -11.80 5.76
C SER A 62 21.25 -12.26 7.18
N LEU A 63 20.00 -12.66 7.44
CA LEU A 63 19.49 -13.00 8.78
C LEU A 63 19.24 -14.51 8.95
N ILE A 64 18.78 -15.19 7.90
CA ILE A 64 18.37 -16.60 7.92
C ILE A 64 18.76 -17.30 6.60
N PRO A 65 19.01 -18.62 6.61
CA PRO A 65 19.42 -19.35 5.41
C PRO A 65 18.23 -19.51 4.44
N LEU A 66 18.27 -18.80 3.31
CA LEU A 66 17.28 -18.89 2.25
C LEU A 66 17.91 -19.34 0.93
N SER A 67 17.09 -19.95 0.09
CA SER A 67 17.33 -20.11 -1.35
C SER A 67 16.21 -19.42 -2.11
N ALA A 68 16.54 -18.64 -3.14
CA ALA A 68 15.54 -18.00 -4.00
C ALA A 68 15.68 -18.47 -5.45
N SER A 69 14.53 -18.70 -6.10
CA SER A 69 14.43 -19.00 -7.52
C SER A 69 13.29 -18.18 -8.12
N GLY A 70 13.65 -17.13 -8.86
CA GLY A 70 12.69 -16.15 -9.36
C GLY A 70 11.94 -15.46 -8.22
N THR A 71 10.62 -15.65 -8.16
CA THR A 71 9.74 -15.11 -7.11
C THR A 71 9.50 -16.09 -5.95
N SER A 72 10.02 -17.31 -6.03
CA SER A 72 9.88 -18.32 -4.98
C SER A 72 11.06 -18.26 -4.02
N ILE A 73 10.78 -18.12 -2.72
CA ILE A 73 11.76 -18.12 -1.64
C ILE A 73 11.53 -19.38 -0.82
N SER A 74 12.53 -20.26 -0.75
CA SER A 74 12.47 -21.49 0.02
C SER A 74 13.50 -21.49 1.14
N MET A 75 13.13 -22.04 2.29
CA MET A 75 14.01 -22.18 3.43
C MET A 75 13.67 -23.44 4.22
N THR A 76 14.64 -23.95 4.96
CA THR A 76 14.38 -24.96 6.00
C THR A 76 14.19 -24.21 7.31
N THR A 77 13.03 -24.38 7.93
CA THR A 77 12.69 -23.77 9.22
C THR A 77 13.60 -24.31 10.33
N SER A 78 13.66 -23.61 11.47
CA SER A 78 14.38 -24.08 12.65
C SER A 78 13.88 -25.44 13.19
N GLY A 79 12.63 -25.81 12.89
CA GLY A 79 12.05 -27.12 13.20
C GLY A 79 12.34 -28.22 12.17
N GLY A 80 13.07 -27.92 11.08
CA GLY A 80 13.42 -28.89 10.03
C GLY A 80 12.39 -29.02 8.90
N GLU A 81 11.26 -28.33 8.98
CA GLU A 81 10.26 -28.30 7.90
C GLU A 81 10.72 -27.41 6.74
N VAL A 82 10.38 -27.77 5.50
CA VAL A 82 10.64 -26.94 4.33
C VAL A 82 9.47 -25.97 4.13
N LEU A 83 9.77 -24.67 4.14
CA LEU A 83 8.80 -23.61 3.87
C LEU A 83 9.16 -22.92 2.55
N THR A 84 8.20 -22.90 1.63
CA THR A 84 8.30 -22.18 0.36
C THR A 84 7.25 -21.07 0.30
N VAL A 85 7.71 -19.84 0.11
CA VAL A 85 6.89 -18.64 0.01
C VAL A 85 6.97 -18.10 -1.41
N LEU A 86 5.81 -17.94 -2.06
CA LEU A 86 5.72 -17.36 -3.39
C LEU A 86 5.40 -15.86 -3.28
N VAL A 87 6.33 -15.02 -3.74
CA VAL A 87 6.09 -13.57 -3.86
C VAL A 87 5.36 -13.32 -5.17
N ASN A 88 4.03 -13.29 -5.14
CA ASN A 88 3.19 -12.97 -6.30
C ASN A 88 2.85 -11.47 -6.34
N GLU A 89 1.97 -11.09 -7.27
CA GLU A 89 1.54 -9.71 -7.50
C GLU A 89 0.89 -9.09 -6.25
N LYS A 90 0.19 -9.88 -5.44
CA LYS A 90 -0.43 -9.43 -4.18
C LYS A 90 0.61 -9.14 -3.09
N CYS A 91 1.71 -9.88 -3.10
CA CYS A 91 2.81 -9.70 -2.15
C CYS A 91 3.79 -8.58 -2.55
N SER A 92 3.79 -8.19 -3.82
CA SER A 92 4.68 -7.16 -4.38
C SER A 92 4.54 -5.78 -3.73
N GLY A 93 3.37 -5.47 -3.14
CA GLY A 93 3.06 -4.15 -2.61
C GLY A 93 2.59 -3.15 -3.67
N ALA A 94 2.40 -3.57 -4.93
CA ALA A 94 1.87 -2.73 -6.00
C ALA A 94 0.51 -2.11 -5.61
N ALA A 95 -0.40 -2.90 -5.07
CA ALA A 95 -1.70 -2.43 -4.59
C ALA A 95 -1.58 -1.35 -3.49
N SER A 96 -0.67 -1.52 -2.53
CA SER A 96 -0.45 -0.54 -1.46
C SER A 96 0.08 0.79 -2.00
N ILE A 97 0.99 0.75 -2.98
CA ILE A 97 1.48 1.95 -3.68
C ILE A 97 0.32 2.66 -4.40
N SER A 98 -0.55 1.90 -5.07
CA SER A 98 -1.72 2.45 -5.75
C SER A 98 -2.69 3.15 -4.80
N VAL A 99 -3.02 2.49 -3.68
CA VAL A 99 -3.86 3.09 -2.62
C VAL A 99 -3.20 4.35 -2.07
N PHE A 100 -1.90 4.29 -1.77
CA PHE A 100 -1.15 5.46 -1.29
C PHE A 100 -1.23 6.64 -2.29
N ILE A 101 -0.99 6.40 -3.58
CA ILE A 101 -1.06 7.44 -4.62
C ILE A 101 -2.46 8.05 -4.71
N ALA A 102 -3.50 7.22 -4.68
CA ALA A 102 -4.88 7.68 -4.73
C ALA A 102 -5.21 8.60 -3.54
N VAL A 103 -4.83 8.17 -2.34
CA VAL A 103 -5.10 8.95 -1.13
C VAL A 103 -4.23 10.21 -1.07
N PHE A 104 -2.96 10.13 -1.48
CA PHE A 104 -2.08 11.30 -1.60
C PHE A 104 -2.65 12.35 -2.56
N ALA A 105 -3.23 11.91 -3.69
CA ALA A 105 -3.86 12.80 -4.64
C ALA A 105 -5.05 13.53 -3.99
N LEU A 106 -5.92 12.81 -3.27
CA LEU A 106 -7.03 13.41 -2.51
C LEU A 106 -6.54 14.41 -1.46
N MET A 107 -5.55 14.03 -0.64
CA MET A 107 -4.95 14.92 0.35
C MET A 107 -4.36 16.20 -0.28
N SER A 108 -3.76 16.06 -1.46
CA SER A 108 -3.16 17.19 -2.19
C SER A 108 -4.19 18.11 -2.86
N LEU A 109 -5.42 17.63 -3.08
CA LEU A 109 -6.55 18.46 -3.48
C LEU A 109 -7.10 19.24 -2.29
N ASP A 110 -7.27 18.58 -1.14
CA ASP A 110 -7.82 19.20 0.07
C ASP A 110 -6.86 20.21 0.71
N THR A 111 -5.58 19.87 0.77
CA THR A 111 -4.54 20.70 1.39
C THR A 111 -3.35 20.84 0.45
N PRO A 112 -3.39 21.76 -0.52
CA PRO A 112 -2.37 21.85 -1.55
C PRO A 112 -1.03 22.32 -0.97
N LEU A 113 0.02 21.53 -1.23
CA LEU A 113 1.41 21.92 -1.02
C LEU A 113 2.03 22.53 -2.29
N PRO A 114 3.11 23.33 -2.17
CA PRO A 114 3.91 23.80 -3.30
C PRO A 114 4.42 22.65 -4.15
N GLY A 115 4.56 22.84 -5.46
CA GLY A 115 4.90 21.76 -6.40
C GLY A 115 6.14 20.95 -6.01
N LYS A 116 7.25 21.61 -5.64
CA LYS A 116 8.49 20.94 -5.21
C LYS A 116 8.28 20.09 -3.95
N THR A 117 7.63 20.65 -2.94
CA THR A 117 7.32 19.95 -1.68
C THR A 117 6.35 18.80 -1.91
N ARG A 118 5.34 18.99 -2.77
CA ARG A 118 4.37 17.95 -3.13
C ARG A 118 5.07 16.74 -3.74
N ILE A 119 5.97 16.95 -4.70
CA ILE A 119 6.74 15.88 -5.32
C ILE A 119 7.63 15.19 -4.27
N ALA A 120 8.33 15.95 -3.42
CA ALA A 120 9.16 15.39 -2.36
C ALA A 120 8.34 14.53 -1.38
N MET A 121 7.14 14.99 -0.98
CA MET A 121 6.23 14.23 -0.12
C MET A 121 5.67 12.98 -0.81
N LEU A 122 5.36 13.06 -2.11
CA LEU A 122 4.95 11.89 -2.88
C LEU A 122 6.04 10.81 -2.87
N LEU A 123 7.29 11.20 -3.18
CA LEU A 123 8.42 10.27 -3.21
C LEU A 123 8.72 9.69 -1.83
N PHE A 124 8.70 10.51 -0.78
CA PHE A 124 8.85 10.05 0.60
C PHE A 124 7.77 9.03 0.98
N GLY A 125 6.53 9.31 0.62
CA GLY A 125 5.40 8.43 0.87
C GLY A 125 5.47 7.10 0.11
N ILE A 126 5.86 7.13 -1.18
CA ILE A 126 6.12 5.92 -1.98
C ILE A 126 7.27 5.12 -1.36
N ALA A 127 8.38 5.77 -1.02
CA ALA A 127 9.55 5.10 -0.45
C ALA A 127 9.21 4.38 0.86
N GLY A 128 8.48 5.05 1.77
CA GLY A 128 8.04 4.38 3.00
C GLY A 128 6.99 3.31 2.75
N THR A 129 6.14 3.45 1.72
CA THR A 129 5.19 2.40 1.33
C THR A 129 5.90 1.13 0.84
N VAL A 130 6.98 1.31 0.06
CA VAL A 130 7.85 0.20 -0.35
C VAL A 130 8.56 -0.39 0.86
N ALA A 131 9.15 0.44 1.72
CA ALA A 131 9.88 0.00 2.91
C ALA A 131 9.00 -0.82 3.87
N GLN A 132 7.75 -0.37 4.13
CA GLN A 132 6.82 -1.13 4.98
C GLN A 132 6.46 -2.48 4.36
N ASN A 133 6.34 -2.57 3.02
CA ASN A 133 6.03 -3.84 2.35
C ASN A 133 7.21 -4.82 2.46
N LEU A 134 8.44 -4.32 2.28
CA LEU A 134 9.65 -5.12 2.47
C LEU A 134 9.75 -5.61 3.91
N LEU A 135 9.52 -4.74 4.89
CA LEU A 135 9.50 -5.11 6.30
C LEU A 135 8.45 -6.20 6.58
N ARG A 136 7.24 -6.07 6.02
CA ARG A 136 6.19 -7.10 6.14
C ARG A 136 6.68 -8.47 5.68
N LEU A 137 7.30 -8.54 4.50
CA LEU A 137 7.77 -9.81 3.94
C LEU A 137 8.97 -10.38 4.70
N VAL A 138 9.88 -9.53 5.18
CA VAL A 138 10.99 -9.97 6.04
C VAL A 138 10.46 -10.55 7.35
N LEU A 139 9.49 -9.89 8.00
CA LEU A 139 8.86 -10.40 9.21
C LEU A 139 8.11 -11.72 8.97
N LEU A 140 7.43 -11.85 7.83
CA LEU A 140 6.79 -13.11 7.42
C LEU A 140 7.81 -14.25 7.31
N LEU A 141 8.94 -14.03 6.65
CA LEU A 141 9.99 -15.04 6.52
C LEU A 141 10.64 -15.38 7.88
N LEU A 142 10.89 -14.38 8.72
CA LEU A 142 11.44 -14.62 10.06
C LEU A 142 10.45 -15.41 10.93
N ALA A 143 9.16 -15.05 10.92
CA ALA A 143 8.12 -15.78 11.62
C ALA A 143 8.02 -17.22 11.12
N GLY A 144 8.05 -17.41 9.80
CA GLY A 144 8.07 -18.74 9.19
C GLY A 144 9.27 -19.58 9.61
N TYR A 145 10.45 -18.96 9.71
CA TYR A 145 11.68 -19.65 10.08
C TYR A 145 11.70 -20.08 11.56
N TYR A 146 11.29 -19.21 12.48
CA TYR A 146 11.37 -19.45 13.92
C TYR A 146 10.12 -20.12 14.52
N ALA A 147 8.93 -19.85 13.98
CA ALA A 147 7.66 -20.33 14.52
C ALA A 147 6.90 -21.26 13.55
N GLY A 148 7.48 -21.54 12.38
CA GLY A 148 6.95 -22.51 11.41
C GLY A 148 5.91 -21.92 10.45
N PRO A 149 5.40 -22.75 9.51
CA PRO A 149 4.52 -22.32 8.43
C PRO A 149 3.22 -21.65 8.87
N GLY A 150 2.65 -22.08 10.00
CA GLY A 150 1.41 -21.49 10.55
C GLY A 150 1.59 -20.01 10.89
N ALA A 151 2.71 -19.66 11.54
CA ALA A 151 3.02 -18.28 11.88
C ALA A 151 3.27 -17.39 10.65
N ALA A 152 3.84 -17.96 9.58
CA ALA A 152 4.00 -17.24 8.31
C ALA A 152 2.64 -16.89 7.68
N ALA A 153 1.69 -17.83 7.70
CA ALA A 153 0.33 -17.59 7.19
C ALA A 153 -0.43 -16.54 8.02
N ASP A 154 -0.30 -16.58 9.35
CA ASP A 154 -0.90 -15.57 10.23
C ASP A 154 -0.31 -14.17 9.98
N MET A 155 1.01 -14.09 9.76
CA MET A 155 1.71 -12.83 9.45
C MET A 155 1.36 -12.29 8.06
N GLU A 156 1.09 -13.15 7.08
CA GLU A 156 0.60 -12.73 5.75
C GLU A 156 -0.72 -11.95 5.88
N GLY A 157 -1.64 -12.49 6.68
CA GLY A 157 -2.92 -11.85 6.99
C GLY A 157 -2.73 -10.54 7.76
N MET A 158 -2.06 -10.58 8.92
CA MET A 158 -2.02 -9.44 9.84
C MET A 158 -1.08 -8.31 9.39
N GLY A 159 0.05 -8.64 8.77
CA GLY A 159 1.13 -7.70 8.49
C GLY A 159 0.70 -6.57 7.56
N GLY A 160 -0.20 -6.85 6.61
CA GLY A 160 -0.76 -5.83 5.71
C GLY A 160 -1.73 -4.87 6.41
N TYR A 161 -2.58 -5.38 7.31
CA TYR A 161 -3.61 -4.58 7.99
C TYR A 161 -3.05 -3.65 9.07
N VAL A 162 -1.88 -3.95 9.62
CA VAL A 162 -1.30 -3.14 10.69
C VAL A 162 -0.24 -2.17 10.16
N LEU A 163 0.74 -2.67 9.39
CA LEU A 163 1.89 -1.86 9.00
C LEU A 163 1.51 -0.72 8.04
N PHE A 164 0.62 -0.98 7.08
CA PHE A 164 0.24 0.04 6.09
C PHE A 164 -0.55 1.20 6.73
N PRO A 165 -1.60 0.98 7.54
CA PRO A 165 -2.27 2.08 8.23
C PRO A 165 -1.37 2.85 9.19
N LEU A 166 -0.49 2.17 9.92
CA LEU A 166 0.48 2.84 10.81
C LEU A 166 1.41 3.78 10.03
N TRP A 167 1.99 3.29 8.93
CA TRP A 167 2.79 4.11 8.04
C TRP A 167 1.98 5.29 7.47
N TYR A 168 0.76 5.02 7.01
CA TYR A 168 -0.10 6.05 6.44
C TYR A 168 -0.48 7.14 7.45
N VAL A 169 -0.80 6.79 8.69
CA VAL A 169 -1.07 7.77 9.76
C VAL A 169 0.15 8.63 10.03
N LEU A 170 1.35 8.02 10.11
CA LEU A 170 2.60 8.74 10.26
C LEU A 170 2.83 9.71 9.09
N PHE A 171 2.67 9.23 7.86
CA PHE A 171 2.79 10.04 6.66
C PHE A 171 1.81 11.21 6.66
N ALA A 172 0.54 10.96 6.95
CA ALA A 172 -0.50 11.98 6.97
C ALA A 172 -0.22 13.05 8.03
N TYR A 173 0.24 12.64 9.21
CA TYR A 173 0.68 13.56 10.25
C TYR A 173 1.82 14.47 9.76
N VAL A 174 2.87 13.91 9.14
CA VAL A 174 3.99 14.67 8.59
C VAL A 174 3.53 15.64 7.50
N TYR A 175 2.67 15.17 6.58
CA TYR A 175 2.11 15.98 5.50
C TYR A 175 1.32 17.18 6.04
N LEU A 176 0.40 16.94 6.97
CA LEU A 176 -0.45 17.98 7.56
C LEU A 176 0.36 18.95 8.42
N ALA A 177 1.35 18.46 9.17
CA ALA A 177 2.25 19.31 9.93
C ALA A 177 3.04 20.25 9.01
N TYR A 178 3.53 19.75 7.86
CA TYR A 178 4.22 20.58 6.88
C TYR A 178 3.28 21.60 6.24
N ALA A 179 2.06 21.18 5.86
CA ALA A 179 1.05 22.08 5.31
C ALA A 179 0.63 23.18 6.28
N ALA A 180 0.48 22.86 7.57
CA ALA A 180 0.18 23.83 8.61
C ALA A 180 1.29 24.88 8.77
N ARG A 181 2.56 24.45 8.74
CA ARG A 181 3.72 25.37 8.77
C ARG A 181 3.76 26.27 7.54
N TYR A 182 3.52 25.71 6.36
CA TYR A 182 3.50 26.47 5.10
C TYR A 182 2.40 27.54 5.07
N ARG A 183 1.20 27.23 5.57
CA ARG A 183 0.11 28.22 5.68
C ARG A 183 0.46 29.38 6.61
N LYS A 184 1.12 29.12 7.74
CA LYS A 184 1.56 30.18 8.66
C LYS A 184 2.58 31.14 8.04
N THR A 185 3.47 30.63 7.17
CA THR A 185 4.46 31.48 6.47
C THR A 185 3.85 32.35 5.36
N LEU A 186 2.66 32.02 4.87
CA LEU A 186 1.97 32.78 3.82
C LEU A 186 1.02 33.86 4.35
N GLN A 187 0.64 33.81 5.64
CA GLN A 187 -0.12 34.89 6.27
C GLN A 187 0.88 35.92 6.83
N PRO A 188 1.05 37.10 6.20
CA PRO A 188 1.83 38.16 6.83
C PRO A 188 1.15 38.54 8.15
N VAL A 189 1.96 38.74 9.19
CA VAL A 189 1.52 39.27 10.49
C VAL A 189 0.85 40.60 10.22
N SER A 190 -0.48 40.64 10.34
CA SER A 190 -1.28 41.87 10.32
C SER A 190 -1.30 42.50 11.71
#